data_AF-A0A0S7EYS9-F1
#
_entry.id   AF-A0A0S7EYS9-F1
#
_cell.length_a   1.000
_cell.length_b   1.000
_cell.length_c   1.000
_cell.angle_alpha   90.00
_cell.angle_beta   90.00
_cell.angle_gamma   90.00
#
_symmetry.space_group_name_H-M   'P 1'
#
loop_
_entity.id
_entity.type
_entity.pdbx_description
1 polymer ?
#
loop_
_entity_poly.entity_id
_entity_poly.type
_entity_poly.pdbx_seq_one_letter_code
_entity_poly.pdbx_strand_id
1 'polypeptide(L)'
;MVKDPADVLDRQKCLDALAALRHAKWFQARANGLQSCVIIIRILRDLCQRVPTWSPFPGWAMELLVEKAINSASAPLGPGDALRRVFECISSGILLPGGPGLLDPCEKKPVDTLTAMGEQQREDITSSAQVHSF
;
A
#
# COMPACT_ATOMS: atom_id res chain seq x y z
N MET A 1 16.75 25.62 27.03
CA MET A 1 16.38 24.35 26.38
C MET A 1 16.36 23.29 27.46
N VAL A 2 15.18 22.80 27.83
CA VAL A 2 15.06 21.70 28.81
C VAL A 2 15.60 20.45 28.12
N LYS A 3 16.62 19.80 28.70
CA LYS A 3 17.10 18.50 28.22
C LYS A 3 16.01 17.48 28.52
N ASP A 4 15.65 16.70 27.51
CA ASP A 4 14.71 15.59 27.69
C ASP A 4 15.22 14.65 28.80
N PRO A 5 14.33 14.09 29.63
CA PRO A 5 14.69 13.09 30.63
C PRO A 5 15.46 11.93 30.02
N ALA A 6 16.41 11.36 30.77
CA ALA A 6 17.31 10.30 30.28
C ALA A 6 16.60 8.98 29.93
N ASP A 7 15.35 8.84 30.35
CA ASP A 7 14.47 7.67 30.25
C ASP A 7 13.39 7.81 29.16
N VAL A 8 13.43 8.88 28.35
CA VAL A 8 12.50 9.03 27.23
C VAL A 8 12.77 7.97 26.16
N LEU A 9 11.69 7.27 25.77
CA LEU A 9 11.72 6.33 24.65
C LEU A 9 12.15 7.01 23.35
N ASP A 10 12.79 6.26 22.47
CA ASP A 10 13.17 6.76 21.15
C ASP A 10 11.96 7.38 20.44
N ARG A 11 12.09 8.66 20.12
CA ARG A 11 10.99 9.47 19.58
C ARG A 11 10.49 8.91 18.24
N GLN A 12 11.38 8.39 17.41
CA GLN A 12 11.00 7.86 16.10
C GLN A 12 10.17 6.58 16.26
N LYS A 13 10.60 5.65 17.12
CA LYS A 13 9.82 4.45 17.44
C LYS A 13 8.42 4.78 17.97
N CYS A 14 8.31 5.78 18.83
CA CYS A 14 7.01 6.26 19.32
C CYS A 14 6.13 6.80 18.19
N LEU A 15 6.70 7.55 17.25
CA LEU A 15 5.98 8.08 16.08
C LEU A 15 5.54 6.95 15.14
N ASP A 16 6.39 5.96 14.90
CA ASP A 16 6.10 4.80 14.06
C ASP A 16 4.96 3.96 14.66
N ALA A 17 4.97 3.75 15.98
CA ALA A 17 3.89 3.06 16.68
C ALA A 17 2.56 3.82 16.57
N LEU A 18 2.59 5.15 16.69
CA LEU A 18 1.41 5.99 16.49
C LEU A 18 0.93 5.97 15.04
N ALA A 19 1.84 5.89 14.06
CA ALA A 19 1.50 5.73 12.64
C ALA A 19 0.80 4.38 12.40
N ALA A 20 1.36 3.28 12.91
CA ALA A 20 0.75 1.95 12.83
C ALA A 20 -0.65 1.93 13.47
N LEU A 21 -0.86 2.64 14.59
CA LEU A 21 -2.19 2.78 15.19
C LEU A 21 -3.17 3.54 14.27
N ARG A 22 -2.72 4.57 13.56
CA ARG A 22 -3.55 5.28 12.58
C ARG A 22 -3.88 4.39 11.38
N HIS A 23 -2.88 3.67 10.85
CA HIS A 23 -3.04 2.71 9.76
C HIS A 23 -4.06 1.62 10.13
N ALA A 24 -3.97 1.05 11.33
CA ALA A 24 -4.95 0.05 11.81
C ALA A 24 -6.38 0.62 11.90
N LYS A 25 -6.55 1.85 12.41
CA LYS A 25 -7.86 2.51 12.46
C LYS A 25 -8.42 2.78 11.08
N TRP A 26 -7.57 3.27 10.16
CA TRP A 26 -7.94 3.49 8.78
C TRP A 26 -8.36 2.17 8.11
N PHE A 27 -7.57 1.11 8.29
CA PHE A 27 -7.85 -0.21 7.72
C PHE A 27 -9.21 -0.74 8.18
N GLN A 28 -9.48 -0.66 9.49
CA GLN A 28 -10.75 -1.07 10.06
C GLN A 28 -11.93 -0.29 9.46
N ALA A 29 -11.77 1.01 9.25
CA ALA A 29 -12.83 1.88 8.75
C ALA A 29 -13.03 1.83 7.22
N ARG A 30 -11.98 1.49 6.45
CA ARG A 30 -11.96 1.66 4.99
C ARG A 30 -11.79 0.35 4.22
N ALA A 31 -10.93 -0.55 4.69
CA ALA A 31 -10.58 -1.77 3.98
C ALA A 31 -11.33 -3.01 4.51
N ASN A 32 -11.53 -3.10 5.83
CA ASN A 32 -12.04 -4.33 6.45
C ASN A 32 -13.47 -4.70 6.01
N GLY A 33 -14.34 -3.71 5.80
CA GLY A 33 -15.71 -3.92 5.32
C GLY A 33 -15.84 -3.97 3.79
N LEU A 34 -14.77 -3.69 3.04
CA LEU A 34 -14.82 -3.63 1.59
C LEU A 34 -14.74 -5.04 1.00
N GLN A 35 -15.76 -5.43 0.23
CA GLN A 35 -15.84 -6.75 -0.38
C GLN A 35 -14.57 -7.09 -1.15
N SER A 36 -14.04 -8.30 -0.95
CA SER A 36 -12.81 -8.82 -1.56
C SER A 36 -11.50 -8.14 -1.11
N CYS A 37 -11.53 -6.95 -0.49
CA CYS A 37 -10.32 -6.18 -0.17
C CYS A 37 -9.32 -6.95 0.70
N VAL A 38 -9.77 -7.50 1.84
CA VAL A 38 -8.89 -8.22 2.77
C VAL A 38 -8.29 -9.49 2.14
N ILE A 39 -9.04 -10.22 1.32
CA ILE A 39 -8.51 -11.44 0.67
C ILE A 39 -7.49 -11.10 -0.41
N ILE A 40 -7.69 -10.01 -1.17
CA ILE A 40 -6.71 -9.55 -2.16
C ILE A 40 -5.41 -9.07 -1.49
N ILE A 41 -5.50 -8.35 -0.37
CA ILE A 41 -4.32 -7.97 0.42
C ILE A 41 -3.54 -9.21 0.87
N ARG A 42 -4.21 -10.30 1.27
CA ARG A 42 -3.54 -11.55 1.65
C ARG A 42 -2.86 -12.21 0.47
N ILE A 43 -3.51 -12.27 -0.69
CA ILE A 43 -2.94 -12.84 -1.92
C ILE A 43 -1.71 -12.04 -2.35
N LEU A 44 -1.76 -10.71 -2.34
CA LEU A 44 -0.60 -9.91 -2.72
C LEU A 44 0.53 -9.99 -1.70
N ARG A 45 0.25 -10.15 -0.40
CA ARG A 45 1.31 -10.45 0.59
C ARG A 45 2.01 -11.77 0.27
N ASP A 46 1.27 -12.82 -0.08
CA ASP A 46 1.86 -14.10 -0.52
C ASP A 46 2.70 -13.91 -1.79
N LEU A 47 2.21 -13.14 -2.76
CA LEU A 47 2.96 -12.79 -3.97
C LEU A 47 4.29 -12.09 -3.64
N CYS A 48 4.29 -11.13 -2.72
CA CYS A 48 5.50 -10.42 -2.28
C CYS A 48 6.51 -11.36 -1.58
N GLN A 49 6.03 -12.44 -0.97
CA GLN A 49 6.90 -13.46 -0.35
C GLN A 49 7.47 -14.44 -1.38
N ARG A 50 6.70 -14.77 -2.42
CA ARG A 50 7.04 -15.81 -3.40
C ARG A 50 7.77 -15.30 -4.63
N VAL A 51 7.55 -14.05 -5.02
CA VAL A 51 8.10 -13.47 -6.25
C VAL A 51 9.03 -12.32 -5.86
N PRO A 52 10.37 -12.49 -6.00
CA PRO A 52 11.34 -11.49 -5.57
C PRO A 52 11.12 -10.10 -6.17
N THR A 53 10.61 -10.00 -7.39
CA THR A 53 10.25 -8.72 -8.02
C THR A 53 9.27 -7.90 -7.19
N TRP A 54 8.37 -8.56 -6.46
CA TRP A 54 7.33 -7.91 -5.65
C TRP A 54 7.75 -7.68 -4.20
N SER A 55 8.84 -8.27 -3.73
CA SER A 55 9.29 -8.14 -2.34
C SER A 55 9.54 -6.70 -1.85
N PRO A 56 9.94 -5.74 -2.71
CA PRO A 56 10.12 -4.35 -2.28
C PRO A 56 8.80 -3.60 -2.00
N PHE A 57 7.64 -4.15 -2.38
CA PHE A 57 6.38 -3.43 -2.30
C PHE A 57 5.96 -3.20 -0.83
N PRO A 58 5.91 -1.95 -0.32
CA PRO A 58 5.61 -1.71 1.08
C PRO A 58 4.22 -2.18 1.47
N GLY A 59 4.11 -2.92 2.58
CA GLY A 59 2.84 -3.49 3.03
C GLY A 59 1.72 -2.46 3.17
N TRP A 60 2.02 -1.28 3.71
CA TRP A 60 1.06 -0.18 3.84
C TRP A 60 0.62 0.39 2.49
N ALA A 61 1.56 0.63 1.57
CA ALA A 61 1.24 1.11 0.22
C ALA A 61 0.35 0.10 -0.54
N MET A 62 0.61 -1.20 -0.38
CA MET A 62 -0.20 -2.27 -0.95
C MET A 62 -1.64 -2.28 -0.38
N GLU A 63 -1.82 -2.10 0.93
CA GLU A 63 -3.16 -1.99 1.54
C GLU A 63 -3.95 -0.81 0.97
N LEU A 64 -3.30 0.36 0.85
CA LEU A 64 -3.91 1.55 0.26
C LEU A 64 -4.28 1.34 -1.21
N LEU A 65 -3.39 0.73 -2.00
CA LEU A 65 -3.64 0.46 -3.40
C LEU A 65 -4.84 -0.46 -3.59
N VAL A 66 -4.92 -1.56 -2.83
CA VAL A 66 -6.01 -2.52 -2.94
C VAL A 66 -7.35 -1.87 -2.57
N GLU A 67 -7.39 -1.11 -1.47
CA GLU A 67 -8.61 -0.36 -1.10
C GLU A 67 -9.02 0.61 -2.20
N LYS A 68 -8.12 1.46 -2.69
CA LYS A 68 -8.43 2.46 -3.73
C LYS A 68 -8.87 1.82 -5.03
N ALA A 69 -8.19 0.77 -5.47
CA ALA A 69 -8.53 0.04 -6.68
C ALA A 69 -9.96 -0.51 -6.57
N ILE A 70 -10.28 -1.24 -5.51
CA ILE A 70 -11.60 -1.86 -5.34
C ILE A 70 -12.69 -0.81 -5.06
N ASN A 71 -12.43 0.17 -4.21
CA ASN A 71 -13.40 1.21 -3.82
C ASN A 71 -13.74 2.17 -4.97
N SER A 72 -12.90 2.24 -6.01
CA SER A 72 -13.18 3.01 -7.22
C SER A 72 -14.08 2.27 -8.23
N ALA A 73 -14.42 1.00 -7.99
CA ALA A 73 -15.33 0.25 -8.84
C ALA A 73 -16.78 0.74 -8.67
N SER A 74 -17.57 0.68 -9.74
CA SER A 74 -18.99 1.08 -9.72
C SER A 74 -19.91 0.07 -9.02
N ALA A 75 -19.43 -1.15 -8.79
CA ALA A 75 -20.18 -2.23 -8.16
C ALA A 75 -19.24 -3.13 -7.31
N PRO A 76 -19.77 -3.87 -6.33
CA PRO A 76 -18.99 -4.83 -5.56
C PRO A 76 -18.35 -5.88 -6.47
N LEU A 77 -17.06 -6.14 -6.26
CA LEU A 77 -16.28 -7.07 -7.08
C LEU A 77 -16.13 -8.42 -6.38
N GLY A 78 -16.27 -9.51 -7.15
CA GLY A 78 -15.81 -10.82 -6.71
C GLY A 78 -14.27 -10.85 -6.58
N PRO A 79 -13.67 -11.86 -5.90
CA PRO A 79 -12.23 -11.90 -5.70
C PRO A 79 -11.41 -11.91 -7.01
N GLY A 80 -11.88 -12.61 -8.05
CA GLY A 80 -11.19 -12.64 -9.34
C GLY A 80 -11.13 -11.27 -10.01
N ASP A 81 -12.27 -10.57 -10.10
CA ASP A 81 -12.34 -9.24 -10.71
C ASP A 81 -11.64 -8.18 -9.86
N ALA A 82 -11.70 -8.30 -8.53
CA ALA A 82 -10.96 -7.43 -7.62
C ALA A 82 -9.44 -7.57 -7.81
N LEU A 83 -8.95 -8.81 -7.94
CA LEU A 83 -7.55 -9.07 -8.22
C LEU A 83 -7.14 -8.47 -9.58
N ARG A 84 -7.89 -8.77 -10.65
CA ARG A 84 -7.64 -8.22 -11.99
C ARG A 84 -7.57 -6.69 -11.95
N ARG A 85 -8.53 -6.03 -11.29
CA ARG A 85 -8.56 -4.57 -11.16
C ARG A 85 -7.33 -4.00 -10.46
N VAL A 86 -6.83 -4.67 -9.41
CA VAL A 86 -5.60 -4.23 -8.74
C VAL A 86 -4.40 -4.32 -9.68
N PHE A 87 -4.28 -5.41 -10.44
CA PHE A 87 -3.23 -5.56 -11.46
C PHE A 87 -3.35 -4.53 -12.58
N GLU A 88 -4.57 -4.24 -13.05
CA GLU A 88 -4.83 -3.15 -14.00
C GLU A 88 -4.31 -1.81 -13.47
N CYS A 89 -4.61 -1.46 -12.21
CA CYS A 89 -4.11 -0.24 -11.58
C CYS A 89 -2.57 -0.19 -11.50
N ILE A 90 -1.90 -1.31 -11.22
CA ILE A 90 -0.42 -1.36 -11.18
C ILE A 90 0.16 -1.23 -12.59
N SER A 91 -0.41 -1.95 -13.54
CA SER A 91 0.03 -1.99 -14.94
C SER A 91 -0.13 -0.67 -15.67
N SER A 92 -1.07 0.18 -15.24
CA SER A 92 -1.26 1.54 -15.78
C SER A 92 -0.20 2.54 -15.30
N GLY A 93 0.73 2.10 -14.44
CA GLY A 93 1.87 2.90 -14.01
C GLY A 93 1.63 3.73 -12.75
N ILE A 94 0.65 3.39 -11.90
CA ILE A 94 0.39 4.13 -10.64
C ILE A 94 1.61 4.22 -9.70
N LEU A 95 2.53 3.26 -9.81
CA LEU A 95 3.75 3.20 -9.00
C LEU A 95 4.90 4.05 -9.57
N LEU A 96 4.83 4.44 -10.85
CA LEU A 96 5.90 5.13 -11.56
C LEU A 96 6.04 6.59 -11.09
N PRO A 97 7.26 7.16 -11.14
CA PRO A 97 7.47 8.57 -10.84
C PRO A 97 6.67 9.48 -11.79
N GLY A 98 6.25 10.64 -11.30
CA GLY A 98 5.45 11.61 -12.07
C GLY A 98 3.95 11.28 -12.16
N GLY A 99 3.53 10.10 -11.69
CA GLY A 99 2.13 9.74 -11.52
C GLY A 99 1.48 10.36 -10.27
N PRO A 100 0.17 10.13 -10.04
CA PRO A 100 -0.52 10.63 -8.85
C PRO A 100 0.00 10.03 -7.53
N GLY A 101 0.68 8.88 -7.59
CA GLY A 101 1.28 8.19 -6.45
C GLY A 101 0.27 7.64 -5.43
N LEU A 102 0.78 7.15 -4.30
CA LEU A 102 -0.02 6.64 -3.19
C LEU A 102 0.26 7.47 -1.93
N LEU A 103 -0.50 8.55 -1.77
CA LEU A 103 -0.43 9.42 -0.59
C LEU A 103 -1.01 8.73 0.65
N ASP A 104 -0.32 8.86 1.78
CA ASP A 104 -0.76 8.33 3.07
C ASP A 104 -1.94 9.15 3.62
N PRO A 105 -3.16 8.58 3.73
CA PRO A 105 -4.33 9.26 4.28
C PRO A 105 -4.25 9.46 5.80
N CYS A 106 -3.31 8.82 6.49
CA CYS A 106 -3.10 8.89 7.93
C CYS A 106 -2.12 9.98 8.35
N GLU A 107 -1.50 10.68 7.38
CA GLU A 107 -0.55 11.76 7.62
C GLU A 107 -1.15 13.13 7.29
N LYS A 108 -0.79 14.14 8.09
CA LYS A 108 -1.28 15.52 7.89
C LYS A 108 -0.63 16.21 6.70
N LYS A 109 0.63 15.87 6.44
CA LYS A 109 1.38 16.37 5.28
C LYS A 109 1.27 15.34 4.16
N PRO A 110 1.35 15.74 2.89
CA PRO A 110 1.45 14.80 1.79
C PRO A 110 2.71 13.93 1.97
N VAL A 111 2.52 12.63 2.19
CA VAL A 111 3.58 11.63 2.34
C VAL A 111 3.35 10.55 1.30
N ASP A 112 4.31 10.36 0.38
CA ASP A 112 4.28 9.24 -0.57
C ASP A 112 4.69 7.94 0.15
N THR A 113 3.78 6.97 0.17
CA THR A 113 3.99 5.66 0.79
C THR A 113 4.95 4.77 0.00
N LEU A 114 5.28 5.15 -1.24
CA LEU A 114 6.21 4.43 -2.11
C LEU A 114 7.66 4.94 -1.98
N THR A 115 7.94 5.89 -1.08
CA THR A 115 9.28 6.49 -0.89
C THR A 115 10.39 5.48 -0.60
N ALA A 116 10.05 4.33 0.00
CA ALA A 116 11.01 3.25 0.25
C ALA A 116 11.41 2.47 -1.03
N MET A 117 10.69 2.65 -2.13
CA MET A 117 10.96 1.98 -3.41
C MET A 117 11.78 2.88 -4.34
N GLY A 118 12.87 2.32 -4.87
CA GLY A 118 13.63 2.93 -5.96
C GLY A 118 12.88 2.90 -7.29
N GLU A 119 13.32 3.72 -8.26
CA GLU A 119 12.69 3.83 -9.59
C GLU A 119 12.66 2.47 -10.32
N GLN A 120 13.78 1.75 -10.36
CA GLN A 120 13.84 0.42 -10.98
C GLN A 120 12.86 -0.57 -10.34
N GLN A 121 12.71 -0.56 -9.01
CA GLN A 121 11.78 -1.46 -8.33
C GLN A 121 10.32 -1.14 -8.70
N ARG A 122 9.99 0.13 -8.88
CA ARG A 122 8.67 0.57 -9.33
C ARG A 122 8.42 0.10 -10.77
N GLU A 123 9.40 0.27 -11.66
CA GLU A 123 9.35 -0.22 -13.04
C GLU A 123 9.19 -1.74 -13.12
N ASP A 124 9.97 -2.49 -12.35
CA ASP A 124 9.96 -3.95 -12.36
C ASP A 124 8.60 -4.50 -11.92
N ILE A 125 7.98 -3.91 -10.89
CA ILE A 125 6.63 -4.31 -10.44
C ILE A 125 5.58 -3.92 -11.47
N THR A 126 5.64 -2.71 -12.04
CA THR A 126 4.73 -2.29 -13.10
C THR A 126 4.83 -3.20 -14.32
N SER A 127 6.04 -3.53 -14.77
CA SER A 127 6.28 -4.46 -15.88
C SER A 127 5.80 -5.87 -15.53
N SER A 128 6.09 -6.37 -14.32
CA SER A 128 5.60 -7.67 -13.87
C SER A 128 4.08 -7.73 -13.88
N ALA A 129 3.38 -6.66 -13.48
CA ALA A 129 1.93 -6.60 -13.52
C ALA A 129 1.40 -6.58 -14.97
N GLN A 130 2.06 -5.88 -15.90
CA GLN A 130 1.67 -5.85 -17.31
C GLN A 130 1.74 -7.23 -17.98
N VAL A 131 2.77 -8.02 -17.68
CA VAL A 131 2.94 -9.37 -18.25
C VAL A 131 1.93 -10.38 -17.69
N HIS A 132 1.44 -10.15 -16.47
CA HIS A 132 0.53 -11.07 -15.76
C HIS A 132 -0.93 -10.58 -15.68
N SER A 133 -1.25 -9.43 -16.29
CA SER A 133 -2.64 -8.98 -16.45
C SER A 133 -3.33 -9.85 -17.51
N PHE A 134 -4.17 -10.78 -17.05
CA PHE A 134 -4.97 -11.69 -17.89
C PHE A 134 -6.18 -11.00 -18.54
#